data_AF-A0A956FQM1-F1
#
_entry.id   AF-A0A956FQM1-F1
#
_cell.length_a   1.000
_cell.length_b   1.000
_cell.length_c   1.000
_cell.angle_alpha   90.00
_cell.angle_beta   90.00
_cell.angle_gamma   90.00
#
_symmetry.space_group_name_H-M   'P 1'
#
loop_
_entity.id
_entity.type
_entity.pdbx_description
1 polymer ?
#
loop_
_entity_poly.entity_id
_entity_poly.type
_entity_poly.pdbx_seq_one_letter_code
_entity_poly.pdbx_strand_id
1 'polypeptide(L)'
;APAGATPAARSIYLDPGRWSVETRAKGYVSQPQDVVIGKKDKTVDGRNFVLALDPKLRQVSLRIDVPADAQVEAVEVELRSTTDSSAPPQRCTIRPFEVNECRLLTEIGTWEVTASAPGFKPFHQVITLTSGQNPASYTLPLASETPVAVVPPPEVEPEKVDVVPKPVRMRVAGALNASGLPIFVTGLGLAVYGSNTYDRAINTDVADCTGALDNYNCRNDTIKAIRLRTAGLALIGTATGLFTTGLTAEFDVKPRVWYAEMGVGGGLLLGGAIWLGATTASLNRELMVTEPPPWDQSVPNIDKATNQRLAGAMLMGTGIGLVTGSTVGLLIRKRYERRAKPLKSAKLSPFAPMGGGGLMLSGRF
;
A
#
# COMPACT_ATOMS: atom_id res chain seq x y z
N ALA A 1 24.24 23.39 -23.52
CA ALA A 1 23.96 22.43 -24.60
C ALA A 1 24.67 21.12 -24.27
N PRO A 2 24.07 19.94 -24.50
CA PRO A 2 24.82 18.69 -24.44
C PRO A 2 26.03 18.79 -25.37
N ALA A 3 27.20 18.36 -24.91
CA ALA A 3 28.43 18.38 -25.69
C ALA A 3 28.22 17.56 -26.98
N GLY A 4 28.09 18.24 -28.12
CA GLY A 4 27.88 17.61 -29.43
C GLY A 4 26.67 18.10 -30.24
N ALA A 5 25.81 18.97 -29.71
CA ALA A 5 24.76 19.59 -30.53
C ALA A 5 25.40 20.52 -31.58
N THR A 6 25.37 20.13 -32.85
CA THR A 6 25.80 21.00 -33.95
C THR A 6 24.87 22.21 -33.98
N PRO A 7 25.40 23.45 -34.00
CA PRO A 7 24.55 24.63 -34.08
C PRO A 7 23.72 24.57 -35.37
N ALA A 8 22.41 24.38 -35.23
CA ALA A 8 21.49 24.45 -36.36
C ALA A 8 21.29 25.92 -36.71
N ALA A 9 22.02 26.40 -37.72
CA ALA A 9 21.79 27.73 -38.27
C ALA A 9 20.54 27.69 -39.15
N ARG A 10 19.55 28.53 -38.85
CA ARG A 10 18.37 28.73 -39.69
C ARG A 10 18.21 30.22 -39.98
N SER A 11 18.14 30.56 -41.26
CA SER A 11 17.88 31.92 -41.70
C SER A 11 16.38 32.16 -41.81
N ILE A 12 15.91 33.30 -41.29
CA ILE A 12 14.51 33.75 -41.37
C ILE A 12 14.53 35.17 -41.92
N TYR A 13 13.68 35.46 -42.90
CA TYR A 13 13.51 36.79 -43.48
C TYR A 13 12.37 37.51 -42.76
N LEU A 14 12.62 38.73 -42.30
CA LEU A 14 11.69 39.52 -41.50
C LEU A 14 11.72 40.97 -41.99
N ASP A 15 10.56 41.62 -42.07
CA ASP A 15 10.46 43.02 -42.45
C ASP A 15 11.02 43.96 -41.35
N PRO A 16 11.40 45.20 -41.67
CA PRO A 16 11.84 46.17 -40.67
C PRO A 16 10.77 46.40 -39.60
N GLY A 17 11.12 46.19 -38.33
CA GLY A 17 10.16 46.23 -37.22
C GLY A 17 10.71 45.65 -35.92
N ARG A 18 9.86 45.60 -34.88
CA ARG A 18 10.12 44.85 -33.65
C ARG A 18 9.39 43.52 -33.72
N TRP A 19 10.13 42.44 -33.55
CA TRP A 19 9.65 41.07 -33.60
C TRP A 19 9.93 40.40 -32.28
N SER A 20 9.02 39.55 -31.81
CA SER A 20 9.30 38.64 -30.70
C SER A 20 9.46 37.24 -31.25
N VAL A 21 10.65 36.68 -31.12
CA VAL A 21 11.00 35.35 -31.64
C VAL A 21 10.96 34.36 -30.48
N GLU A 22 10.00 33.44 -30.52
CA GLU A 22 9.93 32.33 -29.58
C GLU A 22 10.61 31.11 -30.20
N THR A 23 11.69 30.65 -29.58
CA THR A 23 12.37 29.41 -30.00
C THR A 23 11.88 28.26 -29.14
N ARG A 24 11.36 27.22 -29.80
CA ARG A 24 10.90 25.99 -29.14
C ARG A 24 11.78 24.83 -29.59
N ALA A 25 12.35 24.12 -28.64
CA ALA A 25 13.05 22.86 -28.86
C ALA A 25 12.59 21.85 -27.83
N LYS A 26 12.41 20.59 -28.24
CA LYS A 26 12.04 19.51 -27.33
C LYS A 26 13.15 19.38 -26.27
N GLY A 27 12.77 19.49 -25.00
CA GLY A 27 13.69 19.38 -23.89
C GLY A 27 14.18 20.70 -23.28
N TYR A 28 13.77 21.83 -23.85
CA TYR A 28 14.26 23.15 -23.46
C TYR A 28 13.12 24.09 -23.13
N VAL A 29 13.37 25.02 -22.21
CA VAL A 29 12.43 26.10 -21.89
C VAL A 29 12.34 27.05 -23.08
N SER A 30 11.13 27.29 -23.57
CA SER A 30 10.87 28.32 -24.57
C SER A 30 11.08 29.70 -23.95
N GLN A 31 11.95 30.51 -24.54
CA GLN A 31 12.16 31.89 -24.11
C GLN A 31 11.90 32.83 -25.30
N PRO A 32 10.89 33.71 -25.21
CA PRO A 32 10.70 34.75 -26.21
C PRO A 32 11.85 35.76 -26.13
N GLN A 33 12.40 36.13 -27.28
CA GLN A 33 13.42 37.18 -27.37
C GLN A 33 13.02 38.23 -28.39
N ASP A 34 13.13 39.49 -28.01
CA ASP A 34 12.81 40.59 -28.89
C ASP A 34 13.98 40.91 -29.83
N VAL A 35 13.66 41.02 -31.12
CA VAL A 35 14.58 41.32 -32.21
C VAL A 35 14.08 42.58 -32.92
N VAL A 36 14.95 43.58 -33.05
CA VAL A 36 14.64 44.83 -33.75
C VAL A 36 15.42 44.86 -35.05
N ILE A 37 14.70 45.02 -36.17
CA ILE A 37 15.27 45.07 -37.51
C ILE A 37 15.11 46.50 -38.03
N GLY A 38 16.25 47.17 -38.24
CA GLY A 38 16.29 48.53 -38.74
C GLY A 38 15.95 48.62 -40.23
N LYS A 39 15.42 49.77 -40.68
CA LYS A 39 15.07 50.05 -42.09
C LYS A 39 16.28 50.13 -43.05
N LYS A 40 17.51 50.19 -42.55
CA LYS A 40 18.71 50.51 -43.37
C LYS A 40 19.87 49.52 -43.30
N ASP A 41 19.74 48.40 -42.57
CA ASP A 41 20.85 47.45 -42.43
C ASP A 41 20.65 46.15 -43.21
N LYS A 42 21.70 45.82 -43.97
CA LYS A 42 21.98 44.52 -44.59
C LYS A 42 22.15 43.50 -43.47
N THR A 43 21.42 42.38 -43.53
CA THR A 43 21.65 41.14 -42.74
C THR A 43 22.14 41.37 -41.31
N VAL A 44 21.23 41.33 -40.33
CA VAL A 44 21.60 41.31 -38.92
C VAL A 44 22.55 40.12 -38.68
N ASP A 45 23.73 40.38 -38.09
CA ASP A 45 24.67 39.33 -37.68
C ASP A 45 23.93 38.26 -36.86
N GLY A 46 24.20 36.98 -37.17
CA GLY A 46 23.45 35.85 -36.63
C GLY A 46 23.26 35.94 -35.11
N ARG A 47 22.01 36.04 -34.64
CA ARG A 47 21.71 35.97 -33.21
C ARG A 47 21.79 34.53 -32.72
N ASN A 48 22.57 34.33 -31.67
CA ASN A 48 22.65 33.05 -30.98
C ASN A 48 21.54 32.96 -29.93
N PHE A 49 20.59 32.05 -30.15
CA PHE A 49 19.57 31.71 -29.16
C PHE A 49 20.11 30.58 -28.26
N VAL A 50 20.47 30.90 -27.03
CA VAL A 50 20.87 29.90 -26.03
C VAL A 50 19.63 29.43 -25.28
N LEU A 51 19.21 28.20 -25.56
CA LEU A 51 18.08 27.58 -24.88
C LEU A 51 18.54 26.92 -23.57
N ALA A 52 17.85 27.23 -22.47
CA ALA A 52 18.04 26.54 -21.19
C ALA A 52 17.28 25.22 -21.16
N LEU A 53 17.88 24.17 -20.58
CA LEU A 53 17.21 22.88 -20.42
C LEU A 53 16.00 23.06 -19.47
N ASP A 54 14.89 22.37 -19.74
CA ASP A 54 13.74 22.40 -18.84
C ASP A 54 14.16 21.92 -17.43
N PRO A 55 13.93 22.70 -16.35
CA PRO A 55 14.29 22.28 -14.99
C PRO A 55 13.57 21.02 -14.53
N LYS A 56 12.51 20.56 -15.22
CA LYS A 56 11.85 19.27 -14.99
C LYS A 56 12.55 18.10 -15.65
N LEU A 57 13.36 18.35 -16.68
CA LEU A 57 14.07 17.32 -17.42
C LEU A 57 15.49 17.13 -16.89
N ARG A 58 15.94 15.88 -16.94
CA ARG A 58 17.27 15.45 -16.53
C ARG A 58 17.88 14.62 -17.65
N GLN A 59 19.18 14.79 -17.83
CA GLN A 59 19.94 13.95 -18.74
C GLN A 59 20.36 12.68 -18.02
N VAL A 60 19.98 11.54 -18.59
CA VAL A 60 20.37 10.21 -18.13
C VAL A 60 21.37 9.66 -19.12
N SER A 61 22.54 9.26 -18.62
CA SER A 61 23.59 8.59 -19.37
C SER A 61 23.60 7.11 -19.01
N LEU A 62 23.27 6.25 -19.96
CA LEU A 62 23.24 4.80 -19.79
C LEU A 62 24.44 4.20 -20.49
N ARG A 63 25.25 3.47 -19.73
CA ARG A 63 26.38 2.70 -20.25
C ARG A 63 26.10 1.21 -20.07
N ILE A 64 26.52 0.43 -21.05
CA ILE A 64 26.26 -1.01 -21.05
C ILE A 64 27.60 -1.71 -21.01
N ASP A 65 27.77 -2.57 -20.01
CA ASP A 65 28.94 -3.42 -19.92
C ASP A 65 28.64 -4.71 -20.68
N VAL A 66 29.24 -4.80 -21.87
CA VAL A 66 29.22 -5.99 -22.71
C VAL A 66 30.50 -6.78 -22.43
N PRO A 67 30.41 -8.11 -22.19
CA PRO A 67 31.59 -8.96 -22.05
C PRO A 67 32.54 -8.81 -23.26
N ALA A 68 33.85 -8.78 -23.03
CA ALA A 68 34.83 -8.47 -24.07
C ALA A 68 34.88 -9.51 -25.21
N ASP A 69 34.39 -10.72 -24.94
CA ASP A 69 34.26 -11.85 -25.85
C ASP A 69 32.94 -11.88 -26.64
N ALA A 70 31.99 -11.03 -26.28
CA ALA A 70 30.68 -10.97 -26.92
C ALA A 70 30.69 -10.05 -28.16
N GLN A 71 30.31 -10.62 -29.31
CA GLN A 71 30.07 -9.84 -30.54
C GLN A 71 28.64 -9.31 -30.56
N VAL A 72 28.44 -8.12 -29.98
CA VAL A 72 27.13 -7.43 -29.98
C VAL A 72 27.21 -6.21 -30.89
N GLU A 73 26.46 -6.23 -32.00
CA GLU A 73 26.42 -5.10 -32.94
C GLU A 73 25.68 -3.89 -32.35
N ALA A 74 24.55 -4.14 -31.69
CA ALA A 74 23.68 -3.11 -31.13
C ALA A 74 22.91 -3.63 -29.92
N VAL A 75 22.74 -2.77 -28.92
CA VAL A 75 21.88 -2.98 -27.76
C VAL A 75 20.76 -1.96 -27.80
N GLU A 76 19.51 -2.43 -27.84
CA GLU A 76 18.34 -1.58 -27.74
C GLU A 76 18.01 -1.32 -26.27
N VAL A 77 17.83 -0.05 -25.92
CA VAL A 77 17.47 0.38 -24.57
C VAL A 77 16.13 1.09 -24.63
N GLU A 78 15.15 0.60 -23.88
CA GLU A 78 13.82 1.17 -23.73
C GLU A 78 13.61 1.66 -22.29
N LEU A 79 13.18 2.91 -22.13
CA LEU A 79 12.81 3.53 -20.85
C LEU A 79 11.29 3.73 -20.80
N ARG A 80 10.66 3.19 -19.76
CA ARG A 80 9.23 3.36 -19.47
C ARG A 80 9.02 4.03 -18.11
N SER A 81 8.11 4.98 -18.05
CA SER A 81 7.71 5.59 -16.77
C SER A 81 6.89 4.60 -15.96
N THR A 82 7.21 4.41 -14.68
CA THR A 82 6.41 3.56 -13.79
C THR A 82 5.23 4.31 -13.19
N THR A 83 5.28 5.65 -13.18
CA THR A 83 4.24 6.51 -12.61
C THR A 83 3.21 6.94 -13.65
N ASP A 84 3.62 7.09 -14.91
CA ASP A 84 2.76 7.50 -16.01
C ASP A 84 2.82 6.47 -17.14
N SER A 85 1.91 5.50 -17.10
CA SER A 85 1.79 4.46 -18.12
C SER A 85 1.33 4.98 -19.49
N SER A 86 0.89 6.24 -19.59
CA SER A 86 0.47 6.87 -20.84
C SER A 86 1.61 7.53 -21.60
N ALA A 87 2.75 7.79 -20.94
CA ALA A 87 3.93 8.36 -21.57
C ALA A 87 4.55 7.36 -22.58
N PRO A 88 4.87 7.80 -23.82
CA PRO A 88 5.46 6.91 -24.81
C PRO A 88 6.86 6.47 -24.36
N PRO A 89 7.26 5.20 -24.61
CA PRO A 89 8.58 4.71 -24.24
C PRO A 89 9.67 5.49 -24.97
N GLN A 90 10.72 5.87 -24.23
CA GLN A 90 11.91 6.46 -24.83
C GLN A 90 12.87 5.35 -25.25
N ARG A 91 13.39 5.40 -26.48
CA ARG A 91 14.29 4.36 -27.01
C ARG A 91 15.60 4.97 -27.46
N CYS A 92 16.68 4.23 -27.26
CA CYS A 92 17.96 4.50 -27.88
C CYS A 92 18.71 3.21 -28.18
N THR A 93 19.66 3.30 -29.08
CA THR A 93 20.50 2.17 -29.48
C THR A 93 21.94 2.48 -29.11
N ILE A 94 22.57 1.56 -28.37
CA ILE A 94 23.99 1.64 -28.00
C ILE A 94 24.75 0.69 -28.91
N ARG A 95 25.84 1.19 -29.50
CA ARG A 95 26.77 0.38 -30.29
C ARG A 95 28.06 0.30 -29.50
N PRO A 96 28.32 -0.78 -28.75
CA PRO A 96 29.40 -0.84 -27.75
C PRO A 96 30.78 -0.44 -28.31
N PHE A 97 31.03 -0.69 -29.59
CA PHE A 97 32.30 -0.40 -30.26
C PHE A 97 32.41 1.00 -30.91
N GLU A 98 31.30 1.73 -31.06
CA GLU A 98 31.27 3.10 -31.63
C GLU A 98 30.96 4.14 -30.55
N VAL A 99 29.87 3.93 -29.81
CA VAL A 99 29.33 4.83 -28.79
C VAL A 99 28.78 3.98 -27.66
N ASN A 100 29.56 3.82 -26.58
CA ASN A 100 29.16 3.03 -25.41
C ASN A 100 28.32 3.81 -24.38
N GLU A 101 27.61 4.86 -24.83
CA GLU A 101 26.78 5.68 -23.96
C GLU A 101 25.54 6.16 -24.70
N CYS A 102 24.36 5.84 -24.18
CA CYS A 102 23.11 6.45 -24.61
C CYS A 102 22.75 7.62 -23.69
N ARG A 103 22.40 8.76 -24.28
CA ARG A 103 21.95 9.96 -23.55
C ARG A 103 20.49 10.24 -23.85
N LEU A 104 19.65 10.19 -22.82
CA LEU A 104 18.22 10.48 -22.91
C LEU A 104 17.85 11.67 -22.02
N LEU A 105 16.85 12.44 -22.44
CA LEU A 105 16.26 13.52 -21.65
C LEU A 105 14.90 13.07 -21.14
N THR A 106 14.77 12.97 -19.83
CA THR A 106 13.60 12.39 -19.16
C THR A 106 13.24 13.20 -17.91
N GLU A 107 11.97 13.14 -17.50
CA GLU A 107 11.48 13.84 -16.31
C GLU A 107 11.96 13.16 -15.01
N ILE A 108 12.01 13.93 -13.93
CA ILE A 108 12.26 13.41 -12.58
C ILE A 108 11.17 12.39 -12.24
N GLY A 109 11.57 11.19 -11.81
CA GLY A 109 10.64 10.11 -11.53
C GLY A 109 11.29 8.74 -11.47
N THR A 110 10.46 7.71 -11.39
CA THR A 110 10.89 6.31 -11.40
C THR A 110 10.65 5.74 -12.80
N TRP A 111 11.69 5.13 -13.35
CA TRP A 111 11.73 4.63 -14.72
C TRP A 111 12.17 3.16 -14.71
N GLU A 112 11.51 2.34 -15.51
CA GLU A 112 11.93 0.98 -15.81
C GLU A 112 12.77 1.01 -17.09
N VAL A 113 14.03 0.58 -16.97
CA VAL A 113 14.97 0.44 -18.08
C VAL A 113 14.98 -1.01 -18.51
N THR A 114 14.74 -1.25 -19.80
CA THR A 114 14.88 -2.55 -20.44
C THR A 114 16.00 -2.48 -21.48
N ALA A 115 17.04 -3.29 -21.33
CA ALA A 115 18.11 -3.41 -22.32
C ALA A 115 18.04 -4.80 -22.98
N SER A 116 18.04 -4.85 -24.30
CA SER A 116 17.94 -6.09 -25.08
C SER A 116 18.90 -6.11 -26.26
N ALA A 117 19.53 -7.26 -26.49
CA ALA A 117 20.38 -7.52 -27.64
C ALA A 117 20.16 -8.95 -28.17
N PRO A 118 20.35 -9.21 -29.47
CA PRO A 118 20.25 -10.56 -30.02
C PRO A 118 21.23 -11.54 -29.34
N GLY A 119 20.74 -12.68 -28.87
CA GLY A 119 21.55 -13.69 -28.16
C GLY A 119 21.79 -13.42 -26.67
N PHE A 120 21.14 -12.39 -26.10
CA PHE A 120 21.21 -12.05 -24.68
C PHE A 120 19.82 -12.01 -24.07
N LYS A 121 19.71 -12.35 -22.78
CA LYS A 121 18.45 -12.17 -22.04
C LYS A 121 18.19 -10.67 -21.82
N PRO A 122 16.95 -10.19 -21.99
CA PRO A 122 16.61 -8.80 -21.70
C PRO A 122 16.87 -8.51 -20.21
N PHE A 123 17.55 -7.41 -19.96
CA PHE A 123 17.85 -6.93 -18.62
C PHE A 123 16.84 -5.85 -18.23
N HIS A 124 16.22 -6.01 -17.06
CA HIS A 124 15.23 -5.08 -16.52
C HIS A 124 15.74 -4.48 -15.21
N GLN A 125 15.76 -3.16 -15.11
CA GLN A 125 16.13 -2.45 -13.88
C GLN A 125 15.29 -1.20 -13.68
N VAL A 126 14.82 -1.00 -12.45
CA VAL A 126 14.13 0.23 -12.06
C VAL A 126 15.14 1.25 -11.55
N ILE A 127 15.19 2.42 -12.17
CA ILE A 127 16.01 3.56 -11.77
C ILE A 127 15.12 4.69 -11.23
N THR A 128 15.62 5.45 -10.26
CA THR A 128 14.91 6.63 -9.72
C THR A 128 15.77 7.86 -9.93
N LEU A 129 15.24 8.84 -10.67
CA LEU A 129 15.90 10.09 -10.97
C LEU A 129 15.46 11.14 -9.95
N THR A 130 16.42 11.72 -9.22
CA THR A 130 16.17 12.71 -8.16
C THR A 130 16.67 14.10 -8.54
N SER A 131 16.11 15.13 -7.90
CA SER A 131 16.52 16.52 -8.09
C SER A 131 17.87 16.77 -7.41
N GLY A 132 18.97 16.49 -8.12
CA GLY A 132 20.33 16.75 -7.64
C GLY A 132 21.43 15.95 -8.35
N GLN A 133 21.07 14.86 -9.03
CA GLN A 133 22.02 14.06 -9.81
C GLN A 133 21.92 14.44 -11.29
N ASN A 134 22.94 15.11 -11.83
CA ASN A 134 23.05 15.40 -13.25
C ASN A 134 24.53 15.47 -13.68
N PRO A 135 25.00 14.60 -14.61
CA PRO A 135 24.28 13.48 -15.22
C PRO A 135 24.21 12.26 -14.28
N ALA A 136 23.09 11.53 -14.32
CA ALA A 136 22.99 10.23 -13.67
C ALA A 136 23.56 9.15 -14.61
N SER A 137 24.58 8.43 -14.15
CA SER A 137 25.27 7.39 -14.92
C SER A 137 24.94 6.01 -14.34
N TYR A 138 24.44 5.11 -15.18
CA TYR A 138 24.15 3.72 -14.80
C TYR A 138 24.89 2.75 -15.70
N THR A 139 25.38 1.67 -15.10
CA THR A 139 26.08 0.58 -15.79
C THR A 139 25.19 -0.66 -15.76
N LEU A 140 24.81 -1.16 -16.93
CA LEU A 140 23.90 -2.30 -17.10
C LEU A 140 24.70 -3.52 -17.55
N PRO A 141 24.75 -4.62 -16.77
CA PRO A 141 25.44 -5.84 -17.20
C PRO A 141 24.57 -6.63 -18.18
N LEU A 142 25.10 -6.94 -19.38
CA LEU A 142 24.47 -7.94 -20.26
C LEU A 142 24.94 -9.35 -19.86
N ALA A 143 24.03 -10.14 -19.31
CA ALA A 143 24.29 -11.55 -19.03
C ALA A 143 24.16 -12.36 -20.32
N SER A 144 25.27 -12.98 -20.76
CA SER A 144 25.27 -13.95 -21.86
C SER A 144 24.34 -15.10 -21.52
N GLU A 145 23.55 -15.54 -22.51
CA GLU A 145 22.78 -16.77 -22.40
C GLU A 145 23.77 -17.93 -22.44
N THR A 146 24.24 -18.37 -21.27
CA THR A 146 25.05 -19.59 -21.17
C THR A 146 24.32 -20.70 -21.91
N PRO A 147 24.98 -21.42 -22.85
CA PRO A 147 24.34 -22.54 -23.54
C PRO A 147 23.84 -23.49 -22.46
N VAL A 148 22.51 -23.59 -22.39
CA VAL A 148 21.81 -24.35 -21.37
C VAL A 148 22.28 -25.79 -21.51
N ALA A 149 23.17 -26.23 -20.61
CA ALA A 149 23.40 -27.63 -20.38
C ALA A 149 22.02 -28.25 -20.16
N VAL A 150 21.66 -29.23 -20.99
CA VAL A 150 20.34 -29.90 -21.03
C VAL A 150 19.80 -30.06 -19.61
N VAL A 151 18.94 -29.10 -19.21
CA VAL A 151 18.28 -29.13 -17.92
C VAL A 151 17.21 -30.21 -18.07
N PRO A 152 17.23 -31.28 -17.25
CA PRO A 152 16.16 -32.26 -17.25
C PRO A 152 14.82 -31.51 -17.12
N PRO A 153 13.76 -31.96 -17.81
CA PRO A 153 12.49 -31.25 -17.89
C PRO A 153 12.08 -30.78 -16.49
N PRO A 154 11.67 -29.50 -16.33
CA PRO A 154 11.34 -28.96 -15.02
C PRO A 154 10.32 -29.90 -14.38
N GLU A 155 10.69 -30.47 -13.24
CA GLU A 155 9.78 -31.24 -12.41
C GLU A 155 8.62 -30.31 -12.10
N VAL A 156 7.49 -30.56 -12.76
CA VAL A 156 6.28 -29.74 -12.65
C VAL A 156 5.87 -29.80 -11.20
N GLU A 157 6.17 -28.76 -10.44
CA GLU A 157 5.71 -28.65 -9.05
C GLU A 157 4.19 -28.85 -9.09
N PRO A 158 3.67 -29.87 -8.40
CA PRO A 158 2.25 -30.18 -8.47
C PRO A 158 1.46 -28.95 -8.04
N GLU A 159 0.60 -28.47 -8.94
CA GLU A 159 -0.26 -27.31 -8.69
C GLU A 159 -0.97 -27.50 -7.34
N LYS A 160 -0.63 -26.65 -6.38
CA LYS A 160 -1.14 -26.77 -5.02
C LYS A 160 -2.63 -26.47 -5.03
N VAL A 161 -3.42 -27.54 -5.06
CA VAL A 161 -4.88 -27.45 -5.01
C VAL A 161 -5.30 -26.72 -3.73
N ASP A 162 -5.88 -25.54 -3.90
CA ASP A 162 -6.47 -24.76 -2.80
C ASP A 162 -7.53 -25.61 -2.06
N VAL A 163 -7.47 -25.62 -0.73
CA VAL A 163 -8.44 -26.37 0.10
C VAL A 163 -9.82 -25.72 0.04
N VAL A 164 -9.85 -24.39 -0.07
CA VAL A 164 -11.08 -23.59 -0.15
C VAL A 164 -11.08 -22.85 -1.49
N PRO A 165 -12.12 -23.01 -2.32
CA PRO A 165 -12.20 -22.33 -3.60
C PRO A 165 -12.10 -20.79 -3.44
N LYS A 166 -11.32 -20.14 -4.30
CA LYS A 166 -11.17 -18.68 -4.36
C LYS A 166 -12.48 -17.87 -4.24
N PRO A 167 -13.59 -18.20 -4.96
CA PRO A 167 -14.83 -17.42 -4.83
C PRO A 167 -15.46 -17.51 -3.45
N VAL A 168 -15.23 -18.60 -2.70
CA VAL A 168 -15.73 -18.75 -1.33
C VAL A 168 -14.89 -17.90 -0.39
N ARG A 169 -13.55 -17.95 -0.51
CA ARG A 169 -12.63 -17.09 0.26
C ARG A 169 -12.98 -15.62 0.11
N MET A 170 -13.15 -15.16 -1.13
CA MET A 170 -13.52 -13.77 -1.45
C MET A 170 -14.87 -13.36 -0.85
N ARG A 171 -15.87 -14.25 -0.84
CA ARG A 171 -17.17 -13.98 -0.19
C ARG A 171 -17.05 -13.87 1.31
N VAL A 172 -16.20 -14.70 1.94
CA VAL A 172 -15.98 -14.65 3.40
C VAL A 172 -15.23 -13.40 3.79
N ALA A 173 -14.13 -13.10 3.10
CA ALA A 173 -13.38 -11.85 3.28
C ALA A 173 -14.30 -10.63 3.10
N GLY A 174 -15.09 -10.62 2.01
CA GLY A 174 -16.08 -9.59 1.74
C GLY A 174 -17.15 -9.47 2.84
N ALA A 175 -17.67 -10.59 3.36
CA ALA A 175 -18.67 -10.57 4.43
C ALA A 175 -18.09 -10.07 5.77
N LEU A 176 -16.88 -10.49 6.14
CA LEU A 176 -16.19 -10.00 7.34
C LEU A 176 -15.94 -8.50 7.24
N ASN A 177 -15.40 -8.02 6.11
CA ASN A 177 -15.18 -6.60 5.89
C ASN A 177 -16.50 -5.80 5.83
N ALA A 178 -17.51 -6.30 5.14
CA ALA A 178 -18.81 -5.64 5.06
C ALA A 178 -19.51 -5.53 6.42
N SER A 179 -19.37 -6.53 7.29
CA SER A 179 -19.90 -6.49 8.66
C SER A 179 -19.12 -5.57 9.59
N GLY A 180 -17.81 -5.39 9.37
CA GLY A 180 -16.98 -4.44 10.11
C GLY A 180 -17.35 -2.97 9.85
N LEU A 181 -17.80 -2.64 8.63
CA LEU A 181 -18.12 -1.25 8.25
C LEU A 181 -19.19 -0.57 9.13
N PRO A 182 -20.41 -1.13 9.32
CA PRO A 182 -21.43 -0.49 10.17
C PRO A 182 -20.99 -0.42 11.63
N ILE A 183 -20.22 -1.41 12.11
CA ILE A 183 -19.65 -1.42 13.47
C ILE A 183 -18.65 -0.26 13.62
N PHE A 184 -17.77 -0.05 12.63
CA PHE A 184 -16.80 1.03 12.63
C PHE A 184 -17.48 2.40 12.61
N VAL A 185 -18.45 2.61 11.71
CA VAL A 185 -19.17 3.89 11.60
C VAL A 185 -19.93 4.21 12.88
N THR A 186 -20.60 3.22 13.46
CA THR A 186 -21.30 3.37 14.76
C THR A 186 -20.31 3.69 15.87
N GLY A 187 -19.17 2.98 15.91
CA GLY A 187 -18.11 3.20 16.88
C GLY A 187 -17.52 4.60 16.80
N LEU A 188 -17.25 5.09 15.58
CA LEU A 188 -16.76 6.44 15.33
C LEU A 188 -17.78 7.50 15.76
N GLY A 189 -19.06 7.31 15.43
CA GLY A 189 -20.14 8.20 15.86
C GLY A 189 -20.21 8.32 17.38
N LEU A 190 -20.18 7.19 18.10
CA LEU A 190 -20.18 7.16 19.56
C LEU A 190 -18.91 7.75 20.18
N ALA A 191 -17.75 7.53 19.57
CA ALA A 191 -16.47 8.09 20.03
C ALA A 191 -16.44 9.62 19.89
N VAL A 192 -16.86 10.15 18.74
CA VAL A 192 -16.91 11.60 18.49
C VAL A 192 -17.97 12.27 19.36
N TYR A 193 -19.18 11.70 19.41
CA TYR A 193 -20.25 12.22 20.28
C TYR A 193 -19.81 12.20 21.75
N GLY A 194 -19.27 11.08 22.22
CA GLY A 194 -18.73 10.94 23.57
C GLY A 194 -17.62 11.95 23.88
N SER A 195 -16.68 12.17 22.95
CA SER A 195 -15.62 13.18 23.12
C SER A 195 -16.18 14.59 23.23
N ASN A 196 -17.09 14.98 22.33
CA ASN A 196 -17.71 16.30 22.37
C ASN A 196 -18.50 16.54 23.67
N THR A 197 -19.22 15.51 24.16
CA THR A 197 -19.93 15.61 25.44
C THR A 197 -18.98 15.66 26.63
N TYR A 198 -17.85 14.95 26.56
CA TYR A 198 -16.80 14.96 27.58
C TYR A 198 -16.12 16.32 27.65
N ASP A 199 -15.72 16.88 26.50
CA ASP A 199 -15.06 18.18 26.43
C ASP A 199 -16.00 19.30 26.89
N ARG A 200 -17.30 19.21 26.61
CA ARG A 200 -18.30 20.16 27.17
C ARG A 200 -18.42 20.00 28.68
N ALA A 201 -18.56 18.77 29.18
CA ALA A 201 -18.66 18.53 30.62
C ALA A 201 -17.39 18.99 31.38
N ILE A 202 -16.22 18.94 30.74
CA ILE A 202 -14.97 19.40 31.36
C ILE A 202 -14.73 20.90 31.20
N ASN A 203 -15.08 21.52 30.06
CA ASN A 203 -14.72 22.92 29.78
C ASN A 203 -15.82 23.94 30.11
N THR A 204 -17.09 23.61 29.85
CA THR A 204 -18.20 24.57 30.04
C THR A 204 -18.68 24.60 31.49
N ASP A 205 -18.58 23.49 32.20
CA ASP A 205 -19.17 23.34 33.54
C ASP A 205 -18.19 23.66 34.69
N VAL A 206 -16.96 24.12 34.44
CA VAL A 206 -16.06 24.55 35.54
C VAL A 206 -16.61 25.79 36.26
N ALA A 207 -17.38 26.63 35.56
CA ALA A 207 -18.00 27.83 36.10
C ALA A 207 -19.38 27.58 36.76
N ASP A 208 -20.10 26.53 36.35
CA ASP A 208 -21.44 26.18 36.87
C ASP A 208 -21.42 24.97 37.85
N CYS A 209 -20.39 24.12 37.81
CA CYS A 209 -20.08 23.08 38.80
C CYS A 209 -19.08 23.59 39.87
N THR A 210 -19.05 24.91 40.16
CA THR A 210 -18.16 25.56 41.15
C THR A 210 -18.33 25.11 42.60
N GLY A 211 -19.13 24.07 42.86
CA GLY A 211 -19.32 23.47 44.17
C GLY A 211 -19.30 21.95 44.07
N ALA A 212 -18.11 21.41 43.85
CA ALA A 212 -17.76 19.98 43.93
C ALA A 212 -18.45 19.02 42.94
N LEU A 213 -17.81 17.86 42.77
CA LEU A 213 -18.40 16.62 42.23
C LEU A 213 -19.68 16.16 42.97
N ASP A 214 -20.16 16.91 43.97
CA ASP A 214 -21.43 16.72 44.68
C ASP A 214 -22.65 17.02 43.82
N ASN A 215 -22.51 17.82 42.75
CA ASN A 215 -23.60 17.97 41.80
C ASN A 215 -23.75 16.67 40.98
N TYR A 216 -24.64 15.80 41.48
CA TYR A 216 -25.00 14.49 40.93
C TYR A 216 -25.18 14.48 39.41
N ASN A 217 -25.70 15.58 38.84
CA ASN A 217 -25.93 15.72 37.41
C ASN A 217 -24.61 15.83 36.61
N CYS A 218 -23.68 16.67 37.07
CA CYS A 218 -22.36 16.91 36.47
C CYS A 218 -21.52 15.61 36.41
N ARG A 219 -21.53 14.86 37.52
CA ARG A 219 -20.87 13.55 37.62
C ARG A 219 -21.49 12.52 36.69
N ASN A 220 -22.81 12.43 36.63
CA ASN A 220 -23.50 11.45 35.80
C ASN A 220 -23.28 11.70 34.30
N ASP A 221 -23.28 12.95 33.86
CA ASP A 221 -23.09 13.26 32.44
C ASP A 221 -21.64 13.01 32.00
N THR A 222 -20.66 13.29 32.86
CA THR A 222 -19.26 12.90 32.64
C THR A 222 -19.10 11.38 32.52
N ILE A 223 -19.72 10.60 33.43
CA ILE A 223 -19.68 9.13 33.38
C ILE A 223 -20.33 8.60 32.09
N LYS A 224 -21.47 9.17 31.67
CA LYS A 224 -22.13 8.80 30.40
C LYS A 224 -21.22 9.07 29.21
N ALA A 225 -20.59 10.25 29.14
CA ALA A 225 -19.67 10.61 28.07
C ALA A 225 -18.47 9.65 27.98
N ILE A 226 -17.85 9.33 29.13
CA ILE A 226 -16.75 8.36 29.20
C ILE A 226 -17.21 6.98 28.71
N ARG A 227 -18.38 6.51 29.13
CA ARG A 227 -18.94 5.21 28.68
C ARG A 227 -19.20 5.19 27.18
N LEU A 228 -19.79 6.25 26.62
CA LEU A 228 -20.05 6.37 25.18
C LEU A 228 -18.75 6.34 24.38
N ARG A 229 -17.73 7.10 24.79
CA ARG A 229 -16.42 7.11 24.14
C ARG A 229 -15.72 5.76 24.23
N THR A 230 -15.80 5.10 25.39
CA THR A 230 -15.26 3.76 25.62
C THR A 230 -15.94 2.72 24.72
N ALA A 231 -17.28 2.75 24.63
CA ALA A 231 -18.04 1.87 23.76
C ALA A 231 -17.71 2.12 22.28
N GLY A 232 -17.56 3.39 21.88
CA GLY A 232 -17.15 3.77 20.53
C GLY A 232 -15.80 3.18 20.13
N LEU A 233 -14.79 3.31 20.99
CA LEU A 233 -13.47 2.72 20.72
C LEU A 233 -13.46 1.18 20.77
N ALA A 234 -14.28 0.57 21.63
CA ALA A 234 -14.43 -0.89 21.62
C ALA A 234 -14.99 -1.37 20.27
N LEU A 235 -16.02 -0.69 19.73
CA LEU A 235 -16.57 -1.01 18.42
C LEU A 235 -15.57 -0.79 17.28
N ILE A 236 -14.82 0.32 17.32
CA ILE A 236 -13.72 0.56 16.36
C ILE A 236 -12.68 -0.56 16.43
N GLY A 237 -12.30 -0.98 17.64
CA GLY A 237 -11.42 -2.12 17.84
C GLY A 237 -12.00 -3.39 17.21
N THR A 238 -13.27 -3.71 17.49
CA THR A 238 -13.95 -4.88 16.92
C THR A 238 -13.97 -4.86 15.40
N ALA A 239 -14.29 -3.73 14.78
CA ALA A 239 -14.21 -3.59 13.33
C ALA A 239 -12.78 -3.81 12.80
N THR A 240 -11.77 -3.27 13.50
CA THR A 240 -10.36 -3.47 13.14
C THR A 240 -9.99 -4.95 13.15
N GLY A 241 -10.38 -5.70 14.19
CA GLY A 241 -10.17 -7.15 14.27
C GLY A 241 -10.91 -7.95 13.19
N LEU A 242 -12.08 -7.47 12.75
CA LEU A 242 -12.81 -8.06 11.63
C LEU A 242 -12.14 -7.77 10.28
N PHE A 243 -11.59 -6.58 10.07
CA PHE A 243 -10.85 -6.26 8.85
C PHE A 243 -9.56 -7.07 8.72
N THR A 244 -8.82 -7.26 9.83
CA THR A 244 -7.60 -8.09 9.82
C THR A 244 -7.92 -9.55 9.51
N THR A 245 -8.97 -10.12 10.10
CA THR A 245 -9.41 -11.49 9.78
C THR A 245 -9.98 -11.61 8.37
N GLY A 246 -10.62 -10.55 7.86
CA GLY A 246 -11.05 -10.45 6.46
C GLY A 246 -9.89 -10.57 5.48
N LEU A 247 -8.77 -9.90 5.76
CA LEU A 247 -7.53 -10.04 4.97
C LEU A 247 -6.96 -11.46 5.06
N THR A 248 -6.92 -12.06 6.26
CA THR A 248 -6.48 -13.46 6.43
C THR A 248 -7.35 -14.43 5.62
N ALA A 249 -8.66 -14.17 5.50
CA ALA A 249 -9.60 -14.99 4.76
C ALA A 249 -9.41 -14.97 3.23
N GLU A 250 -8.72 -13.96 2.69
CA GLU A 250 -8.47 -13.83 1.25
C GLU A 250 -7.47 -14.87 0.74
N PHE A 251 -6.56 -15.32 1.60
CA PHE A 251 -5.49 -16.27 1.29
C PHE A 251 -5.83 -17.70 1.80
N ASP A 252 -5.37 -18.76 1.10
CA ASP A 252 -5.41 -20.13 1.66
C ASP A 252 -4.23 -20.35 2.61
N VAL A 253 -4.36 -19.73 3.79
CA VAL A 253 -3.44 -19.92 4.92
C VAL A 253 -3.62 -21.31 5.52
N LYS A 254 -2.66 -21.82 6.32
CA LYS A 254 -2.79 -23.12 7.03
C LYS A 254 -3.68 -22.97 8.29
N PRO A 255 -4.27 -24.05 8.86
CA PRO A 255 -5.11 -23.96 10.05
C PRO A 255 -4.39 -23.36 11.26
N ARG A 256 -3.07 -23.57 11.35
CA ARG A 256 -2.22 -23.01 12.41
C ARG A 256 -2.25 -21.48 12.44
N VAL A 257 -2.41 -20.83 11.28
CA VAL A 257 -2.49 -19.36 11.20
C VAL A 257 -3.77 -18.86 11.87
N TRP A 258 -4.90 -19.52 11.62
CA TRP A 258 -6.16 -19.18 12.27
C TRP A 258 -6.14 -19.38 13.79
N TYR A 259 -5.48 -20.45 14.28
CA TYR A 259 -5.29 -20.64 15.72
C TYR A 259 -4.35 -19.60 16.33
N ALA A 260 -3.31 -19.20 15.61
CA ALA A 260 -2.43 -18.11 16.05
C ALA A 260 -3.20 -16.78 16.13
N GLU A 261 -3.99 -16.46 15.11
CA GLU A 261 -4.85 -15.27 15.08
C GLU A 261 -5.89 -15.28 16.21
N MET A 262 -6.53 -16.44 16.45
CA MET A 262 -7.44 -16.63 17.58
C MET A 262 -6.72 -16.48 18.93
N GLY A 263 -5.48 -16.96 19.05
CA GLY A 263 -4.65 -16.83 20.24
C GLY A 263 -4.28 -15.36 20.52
N VAL A 264 -3.87 -14.62 19.49
CA VAL A 264 -3.62 -13.17 19.57
C VAL A 264 -4.91 -12.44 19.96
N GLY A 265 -6.02 -12.75 19.30
CA GLY A 265 -7.33 -12.19 19.62
C GLY A 265 -7.77 -12.47 21.06
N GLY A 266 -7.58 -13.70 21.55
CA GLY A 266 -7.87 -14.08 22.93
C GLY A 266 -6.99 -13.34 23.93
N GLY A 267 -5.69 -13.17 23.64
CA GLY A 267 -4.77 -12.37 24.44
C GLY A 267 -5.18 -10.90 24.52
N LEU A 268 -5.52 -10.28 23.39
CA LEU A 268 -6.00 -8.90 23.34
C LEU A 268 -7.35 -8.72 24.06
N LEU A 269 -8.25 -9.69 23.93
CA LEU A 269 -9.56 -9.68 24.59
C LEU A 269 -9.38 -9.72 26.12
N LEU A 270 -8.64 -10.71 26.63
CA LEU A 270 -8.43 -10.88 28.07
C LEU A 270 -7.59 -9.75 28.66
N GLY A 271 -6.48 -9.40 28.01
CA GLY A 271 -5.62 -8.29 28.44
C GLY A 271 -6.36 -6.96 28.43
N GLY A 272 -7.11 -6.68 27.36
CA GLY A 272 -7.96 -5.49 27.26
C GLY A 272 -9.06 -5.45 28.33
N ALA A 273 -9.72 -6.58 28.61
CA ALA A 273 -10.75 -6.67 29.65
C ALA A 273 -10.19 -6.44 31.07
N ILE A 274 -9.05 -7.06 31.39
CA ILE A 274 -8.36 -6.85 32.68
C ILE A 274 -7.94 -5.39 32.83
N TRP A 275 -7.32 -4.82 31.79
CA TRP A 275 -6.91 -3.42 31.77
C TRP A 275 -8.10 -2.47 31.94
N LEU A 276 -9.19 -2.72 31.21
CA LEU A 276 -10.42 -1.95 31.29
C LEU A 276 -11.04 -2.04 32.70
N GLY A 277 -11.01 -3.21 33.32
CA GLY A 277 -11.47 -3.43 34.69
C GLY A 277 -10.65 -2.65 35.71
N ALA A 278 -9.31 -2.75 35.65
CA ALA A 278 -8.40 -2.06 36.55
C ALA A 278 -8.52 -0.53 36.45
N THR A 279 -8.57 0.01 35.23
CA THR A 279 -8.76 1.44 34.99
C THR A 279 -10.15 1.93 35.41
N THR A 280 -11.19 1.11 35.22
CA THR A 280 -12.53 1.41 35.74
C THR A 280 -12.56 1.46 37.26
N ALA A 281 -11.89 0.52 37.94
CA ALA A 281 -11.79 0.52 39.39
C ALA A 281 -11.02 1.74 39.90
N SER A 282 -9.92 2.12 39.23
CA SER A 282 -9.17 3.34 39.52
C SER A 282 -10.06 4.59 39.38
N LEU A 283 -10.75 4.73 38.25
CA LEU A 283 -11.66 5.85 37.99
C LEU A 283 -12.79 5.92 39.03
N ASN A 284 -13.37 4.78 39.42
CA ASN A 284 -14.41 4.74 40.43
C ASN A 284 -13.90 5.17 41.81
N ARG A 285 -12.65 4.83 42.17
CA ARG A 285 -12.06 5.29 43.44
C ARG A 285 -11.91 6.81 43.45
N GLU A 286 -11.36 7.38 42.39
CA GLU A 286 -11.21 8.85 42.25
C GLU A 286 -12.57 9.56 42.29
N LEU A 287 -13.60 8.98 41.67
CA LEU A 287 -14.96 9.54 41.67
C LEU A 287 -15.77 9.29 42.95
N MET A 288 -15.31 8.42 43.85
CA MET A 288 -16.00 8.08 45.11
C MET A 288 -15.32 8.64 46.36
N VAL A 289 -14.27 9.45 46.21
CA VAL A 289 -13.65 10.14 47.35
C VAL A 289 -14.67 11.13 47.92
N THR A 290 -15.00 10.97 49.21
CA THR A 290 -15.99 11.79 49.93
C THR A 290 -15.60 13.27 49.99
N GLU A 291 -14.30 13.57 49.94
CA GLU A 291 -13.74 14.91 49.85
C GLU A 291 -12.82 14.97 48.62
N PRO A 292 -13.35 15.25 47.41
CA PRO A 292 -12.56 15.27 46.21
C PRO A 292 -11.53 16.43 46.26
N PRO A 293 -10.29 16.21 45.79
CA PRO A 293 -9.32 17.29 45.69
C PRO A 293 -9.81 18.38 44.72
N PRO A 294 -9.21 19.59 44.76
CA PRO A 294 -9.49 20.66 43.82
C PRO A 294 -9.54 20.17 42.37
N TRP A 295 -10.48 20.71 41.58
CA TRP A 295 -10.78 20.23 40.21
C TRP A 295 -9.56 20.25 39.30
N ASP A 296 -8.73 21.28 39.40
CA ASP A 296 -7.46 21.44 38.69
C ASP A 296 -6.46 20.30 38.94
N GLN A 297 -6.49 19.67 40.12
CA GLN A 297 -5.66 18.52 40.46
C GLN A 297 -6.31 17.18 40.06
N SER A 298 -7.65 17.12 40.04
CA SER A 298 -8.41 15.91 39.69
C SER A 298 -8.45 15.63 38.19
N VAL A 299 -8.57 16.67 37.36
CA VAL A 299 -8.73 16.54 35.90
C VAL A 299 -7.59 15.76 35.23
N PRO A 300 -6.29 16.04 35.50
CA PRO A 300 -5.21 15.28 34.87
C PRO A 300 -5.23 13.78 35.20
N ASN A 301 -5.65 13.42 36.42
CA ASN A 301 -5.78 12.03 36.85
C ASN A 301 -6.97 11.34 36.19
N ILE A 302 -8.10 12.04 36.07
CA ILE A 302 -9.30 11.57 35.35
C ILE A 302 -9.00 11.37 33.86
N ASP A 303 -8.30 12.31 33.22
CA ASP A 303 -7.89 12.22 31.82
C ASP A 303 -6.94 11.04 31.58
N LYS A 304 -5.94 10.87 32.46
CA LYS A 304 -5.02 9.72 32.39
C LYS A 304 -5.77 8.40 32.53
N ALA A 305 -6.63 8.25 33.54
CA ALA A 305 -7.41 7.04 33.74
C ALA A 305 -8.38 6.77 32.59
N THR A 306 -9.01 7.82 32.05
CA THR A 306 -9.91 7.74 30.90
C THR A 306 -9.15 7.31 29.65
N ASN A 307 -8.00 7.91 29.34
CA ASN A 307 -7.19 7.52 28.19
C ASN A 307 -6.69 6.07 28.28
N GLN A 308 -6.32 5.61 29.48
CA GLN A 308 -5.95 4.20 29.69
C GLN A 308 -7.16 3.27 29.53
N ARG A 309 -8.36 3.67 29.98
CA ARG A 309 -9.62 2.93 29.80
C ARG A 309 -9.97 2.78 28.32
N LEU A 310 -9.81 3.85 27.54
CA LEU A 310 -10.03 3.90 26.10
C LEU A 310 -9.12 2.91 25.35
N ALA A 311 -7.84 2.85 25.71
CA ALA A 311 -6.90 1.88 25.16
C ALA A 311 -7.33 0.44 25.49
N GLY A 312 -7.68 0.16 26.75
CA GLY A 312 -8.16 -1.17 27.17
C GLY A 312 -9.41 -1.62 26.41
N ALA A 313 -10.37 -0.71 26.21
CA ALA A 313 -11.58 -0.97 25.43
C ALA A 313 -11.30 -1.26 23.96
N MET A 314 -10.40 -0.50 23.33
CA MET A 314 -9.99 -0.76 21.95
C MET A 314 -9.32 -2.12 21.81
N LEU A 315 -8.38 -2.49 22.70
CA LEU A 315 -7.72 -3.79 22.70
C LEU A 315 -8.73 -4.94 22.87
N MET A 316 -9.64 -4.80 23.85
CA MET A 316 -10.71 -5.77 24.07
C MET A 316 -11.58 -5.93 22.82
N GLY A 317 -11.99 -4.81 22.23
CA GLY A 317 -12.75 -4.75 20.99
C GLY A 317 -12.06 -5.50 19.85
N THR A 318 -10.78 -5.18 19.60
CA THR A 318 -9.95 -5.86 18.58
C THR A 318 -9.86 -7.35 18.83
N GLY A 319 -9.68 -7.76 20.08
CA GLY A 319 -9.67 -9.17 20.46
C GLY A 319 -10.99 -9.89 20.11
N ILE A 320 -12.13 -9.26 20.37
CA ILE A 320 -13.45 -9.80 20.00
C ILE A 320 -13.58 -9.97 18.47
N GLY A 321 -13.17 -8.96 17.71
CA GLY A 321 -13.20 -9.00 16.23
C GLY A 321 -12.34 -10.13 15.67
N LEU A 322 -11.11 -10.27 16.16
CA LEU A 322 -10.18 -11.33 15.77
C LEU A 322 -10.73 -12.73 16.08
N VAL A 323 -11.18 -12.97 17.32
CA VAL A 323 -11.71 -14.28 17.74
C VAL A 323 -12.94 -14.65 16.93
N THR A 324 -13.83 -13.69 16.66
CA THR A 324 -15.04 -13.93 15.89
C THR A 324 -14.70 -14.26 14.44
N GLY A 325 -13.88 -13.44 13.79
CA GLY A 325 -13.48 -13.66 12.40
C GLY A 325 -12.68 -14.95 12.20
N SER A 326 -11.75 -15.26 13.11
CA SER A 326 -10.96 -16.49 13.04
C SER A 326 -11.81 -17.74 13.24
N THR A 327 -12.81 -17.67 14.11
CA THR A 327 -13.77 -18.78 14.33
C THR A 327 -14.60 -19.04 13.07
N VAL A 328 -15.09 -17.98 12.41
CA VAL A 328 -15.82 -18.11 11.14
C VAL A 328 -14.92 -18.71 10.05
N GLY A 329 -13.68 -18.24 9.91
CA GLY A 329 -12.70 -18.78 8.96
C GLY A 329 -12.43 -20.27 9.18
N LEU A 330 -12.21 -20.70 10.42
CA LEU A 330 -12.01 -22.10 10.80
C LEU A 330 -13.23 -22.97 10.48
N LEU A 331 -14.44 -22.51 10.79
CA LEU A 331 -15.68 -23.26 10.54
C LEU A 331 -15.88 -23.51 9.05
N ILE A 332 -15.67 -22.49 8.21
CA ILE A 332 -15.82 -22.59 6.77
C ILE A 332 -14.78 -23.54 6.20
N ARG A 333 -13.50 -23.35 6.55
CA ARG A 333 -12.45 -24.26 6.13
C ARG A 333 -12.74 -25.71 6.52
N LYS A 334 -13.10 -25.97 7.78
CA LYS A 334 -13.42 -27.32 8.27
C LYS A 334 -14.58 -27.95 7.50
N ARG A 335 -15.57 -27.14 7.08
CA ARG A 335 -16.67 -27.60 6.22
C ARG A 335 -16.17 -28.03 4.83
N TYR A 336 -15.25 -27.28 4.22
CA TYR A 336 -14.68 -27.63 2.92
C TYR A 336 -13.70 -28.80 3.02
N GLU A 337 -12.84 -28.87 4.03
CA GLU A 337 -11.97 -30.03 4.26
C GLU A 337 -12.75 -31.33 4.44
N ARG A 338 -13.90 -31.29 5.13
CA ARG A 338 -14.79 -32.46 5.27
C ARG A 338 -15.42 -32.90 3.94
N ARG A 339 -15.62 -31.97 3.01
CA ARG A 339 -16.16 -32.26 1.66
C ARG A 339 -15.07 -32.68 0.67
N ALA A 340 -13.88 -32.12 0.81
CA ALA A 340 -12.74 -32.36 -0.08
C ALA A 340 -12.00 -33.66 0.26
N LYS A 341 -12.02 -34.09 1.54
CA LYS A 341 -11.63 -35.46 1.87
C LYS A 341 -12.58 -36.37 1.10
N PRO A 342 -12.10 -37.16 0.12
CA PRO A 342 -12.93 -38.20 -0.45
C PRO A 342 -13.37 -39.01 0.76
N LEU A 343 -14.68 -39.08 0.98
CA LEU A 343 -15.20 -40.03 1.94
C LEU A 343 -14.51 -41.34 1.58
N LYS A 344 -13.65 -41.85 2.45
CA LYS A 344 -13.36 -43.28 2.52
C LYS A 344 -14.64 -43.99 2.95
N SER A 345 -15.77 -43.64 2.32
CA SER A 345 -17.02 -44.36 2.42
C SER A 345 -16.77 -45.58 1.54
N ALA A 346 -16.39 -46.65 2.21
CA ALA A 346 -16.69 -47.96 1.71
C ALA A 346 -18.21 -47.96 1.45
N LYS A 347 -18.60 -47.87 0.18
CA LYS A 347 -20.00 -47.91 -0.24
C LYS A 347 -20.42 -49.36 -0.23
N LEU A 348 -21.30 -49.69 0.71
CA LEU A 348 -22.04 -50.94 0.73
C LEU A 348 -23.19 -50.81 -0.28
N SER A 349 -23.05 -51.45 -1.44
CA SER A 349 -24.11 -51.54 -2.44
C SER A 349 -24.68 -52.96 -2.48
N PRO A 350 -26.01 -53.14 -2.50
CA PRO A 350 -26.60 -54.45 -2.70
C PRO A 350 -26.18 -54.97 -4.08
N PHE A 351 -25.67 -56.20 -4.12
CA PHE A 351 -25.23 -56.89 -5.32
C PHE A 351 -25.98 -58.21 -5.41
N ALA A 352 -26.77 -58.40 -6.47
CA ALA A 352 -27.57 -59.59 -6.68
C ALA A 352 -27.22 -60.21 -8.05
N PRO A 353 -26.16 -61.03 -8.15
CA PRO A 353 -25.97 -61.88 -9.31
C PRO A 353 -27.06 -62.95 -9.35
N MET A 354 -27.47 -63.35 -10.57
CA MET A 354 -28.51 -64.36 -10.80
C MET A 354 -28.24 -65.62 -9.95
N GLY A 355 -28.96 -65.76 -8.83
CA GLY A 355 -28.88 -66.91 -7.93
C GLY A 355 -28.59 -66.62 -6.45
N GLY A 356 -28.21 -65.39 -6.06
CA GLY A 356 -27.99 -65.08 -4.64
C GLY A 356 -27.81 -63.58 -4.36
N GLY A 357 -28.40 -63.08 -3.26
CA GLY A 357 -28.26 -61.68 -2.83
C GLY A 357 -27.09 -61.50 -1.86
N GLY A 358 -26.27 -60.46 -2.07
CA GLY A 358 -25.16 -60.09 -1.21
C GLY A 358 -24.97 -58.57 -1.11
N LEU A 359 -23.98 -58.18 -0.31
CA LEU A 359 -23.59 -56.79 -0.09
C LEU A 359 -22.16 -56.59 -0.57
N MET A 360 -21.95 -55.74 -1.57
CA MET A 360 -20.61 -55.42 -2.10
C MET A 360 -20.07 -54.16 -1.42
N LEU A 361 -18.93 -54.27 -0.77
CA LEU A 361 -18.20 -53.15 -0.18
C LEU A 361 -17.22 -52.59 -1.22
N SER A 362 -17.54 -51.45 -1.82
CA SER A 362 -16.68 -50.78 -2.81
C SER A 362 -16.05 -49.52 -2.22
N GLY A 363 -14.72 -49.40 -2.29
CA GLY A 363 -13.99 -48.23 -1.79
C GLY A 363 -12.52 -48.27 -2.21
N ARG A 364 -11.87 -47.11 -2.21
CA ARG A 364 -10.40 -47.02 -2.26
C ARG A 364 -9.89 -47.28 -0.84
N PHE A 365 -9.37 -48.48 -0.61
CA PHE A 365 -8.75 -48.89 0.66
C PHE A 365 -7.36 -48.28 0.81
#